data_AF-A0A1C5Y457-F1
#
_entry.id   AF-A0A1C5Y457-F1
#
_cell.length_a   1.000
_cell.length_b   1.000
_cell.length_c   1.000
_cell.angle_alpha   90.00
_cell.angle_beta   90.00
_cell.angle_gamma   90.00
#
_symmetry.space_group_name_H-M   'P 1'
#
loop_
_entity.id
_entity.type
_entity.pdbx_description
1 polymer ?
#
loop_
_entity_poly.entity_id
_entity_poly.type
_entity_poly.pdbx_seq_one_letter_code
_entity_poly.pdbx_strand_id
1 'polypeptide(L)'
;MTDRLTKEQRHRNMSAVRSKNTKPELLVRKYLFSRGFRYRLNHPRLPGHPDIVLKKYRTVIFVNGCFWHGHDGCKYSVLPKTNTEFWENKIQRNKERDIREQKELAAMGWHCITIWECQLKPVIREQTLESLAYTLNHIYLNDRSVKLYEIQEDNQLLAAESDCDYMKENLK
;
A
#
# COMPACT_ATOMS: atom_id res chain seq x y z
N MET A 1 18.88 -30.10 9.21
CA MET A 1 18.73 -30.42 7.79
C MET A 1 19.86 -29.75 7.06
N THR A 2 20.79 -30.58 6.60
CA THR A 2 21.83 -30.27 5.61
C THR A 2 21.19 -29.69 4.35
N ASP A 3 21.94 -28.86 3.63
CA ASP A 3 21.49 -28.32 2.34
C ASP A 3 21.14 -29.47 1.40
N ARG A 4 19.88 -29.55 0.96
CA ARG A 4 19.41 -30.65 0.08
C ARG A 4 19.91 -30.50 -1.35
N LEU A 5 20.53 -29.37 -1.68
CA LEU A 5 20.98 -29.01 -3.02
C LEU A 5 22.50 -29.05 -3.11
N THR A 6 23.02 -29.48 -4.26
CA THR A 6 24.46 -29.36 -4.56
C THR A 6 24.83 -27.89 -4.74
N LYS A 7 26.13 -27.56 -4.62
CA LYS A 7 26.63 -26.19 -4.81
C LYS A 7 26.24 -25.61 -6.17
N GLU A 8 26.28 -26.41 -7.22
CA GLU A 8 25.86 -26.01 -8.57
C GLU A 8 24.35 -25.77 -8.68
N GLN A 9 23.53 -26.63 -8.08
CA GLN A 9 22.07 -26.45 -8.04
C GLN A 9 21.69 -25.19 -7.26
N ARG A 10 22.37 -24.92 -6.12
CA ARG A 10 22.18 -23.69 -5.35
C ARG A 10 22.58 -22.46 -6.18
N HIS A 11 23.72 -22.51 -6.86
CA HIS A 11 24.16 -21.41 -7.72
C HIS A 11 23.14 -21.11 -8.83
N ARG A 12 22.65 -22.14 -9.54
CA ARG A 12 21.61 -22.00 -10.56
C ARG A 12 20.32 -21.41 -9.97
N ASN A 13 19.86 -21.91 -8.82
CA ASN A 13 18.67 -21.37 -8.16
C ASN A 13 18.83 -19.90 -7.78
N MET A 14 19.96 -19.52 -7.18
CA MET A 14 20.25 -18.14 -6.81
C MET A 14 20.31 -17.22 -8.04
N SER A 15 20.86 -17.70 -9.17
CA SER A 15 20.89 -16.94 -10.42
C SER A 15 19.51 -16.73 -11.06
N ALA A 16 18.55 -17.62 -10.77
CA ALA A 16 17.19 -17.54 -11.27
C ALA A 16 16.28 -16.61 -10.43
N VAL A 17 16.72 -16.20 -9.23
CA VAL A 17 15.99 -15.25 -8.38
C VAL A 17 16.02 -13.87 -9.03
N ARG A 18 14.87 -13.45 -9.56
CA ARG A 18 14.71 -12.11 -10.15
C ARG A 18 14.42 -11.09 -9.07
N SER A 19 14.98 -9.89 -9.22
CA SER A 19 14.71 -8.76 -8.33
C SER A 19 13.42 -8.00 -8.65
N LYS A 20 12.79 -8.27 -9.81
CA LYS A 20 11.59 -7.57 -10.30
C LYS A 20 10.70 -8.51 -11.11
N ASN A 21 9.41 -8.16 -11.21
CA ASN A 21 8.39 -8.93 -11.91
C ASN A 21 8.32 -10.37 -11.40
N THR A 22 8.42 -10.53 -10.09
CA THR A 22 8.25 -11.85 -9.47
C THR A 22 6.80 -12.32 -9.66
N LYS A 23 6.57 -13.64 -9.54
CA LYS A 23 5.23 -14.22 -9.62
C LYS A 23 4.22 -13.56 -8.66
N PRO A 24 4.53 -13.31 -7.37
CA PRO A 24 3.60 -12.62 -6.47
C PRO A 24 3.31 -11.17 -6.91
N GLU A 25 4.30 -10.40 -7.36
CA GLU A 25 4.08 -9.04 -7.88
C GLU A 25 3.11 -9.04 -9.07
N LEU A 26 3.34 -9.92 -10.05
CA LEU A 26 2.49 -10.04 -11.23
C LEU A 26 1.05 -10.41 -10.87
N LEU A 27 0.87 -11.19 -9.81
CA LEU A 27 -0.45 -11.59 -9.33
C LEU A 27 -1.24 -10.40 -8.80
N VAL A 28 -0.64 -9.62 -7.89
CA VAL A 28 -1.26 -8.42 -7.32
C VAL A 28 -1.56 -7.41 -8.43
N ARG A 29 -0.61 -7.23 -9.35
CA ARG A 29 -0.76 -6.36 -10.53
C ARG A 29 -1.94 -6.72 -11.43
N LYS A 30 -2.12 -8.01 -11.73
CA LYS A 30 -3.25 -8.49 -12.54
C LYS A 30 -4.57 -8.24 -11.83
N TYR A 31 -4.63 -8.53 -10.52
CA TYR A 31 -5.84 -8.32 -9.72
C TYR A 31 -6.24 -6.84 -9.63
N LEU A 32 -5.27 -5.96 -9.33
CA LEU A 32 -5.54 -4.51 -9.27
C LEU A 32 -6.04 -3.99 -10.61
N PHE A 33 -5.43 -4.44 -11.72
CA PHE A 33 -5.86 -4.04 -13.05
C PHE A 33 -7.28 -4.53 -13.38
N SER A 34 -7.61 -5.79 -13.06
CA SER A 34 -8.94 -6.36 -13.33
C SER A 34 -10.04 -5.67 -12.50
N ARG A 35 -9.70 -5.10 -11.34
CA ARG A 35 -10.60 -4.30 -10.49
C ARG A 35 -10.62 -2.80 -10.87
N GLY A 36 -9.93 -2.39 -11.93
CA GLY A 36 -9.93 -1.02 -12.43
C GLY A 36 -8.96 -0.05 -11.74
N PHE A 37 -8.13 -0.54 -10.80
CA PHE A 37 -7.11 0.29 -10.16
C PHE A 37 -5.97 0.59 -11.15
N ARG A 38 -5.72 1.88 -11.37
CA ARG A 38 -4.59 2.34 -12.20
C ARG A 38 -3.37 2.58 -11.31
N TYR A 39 -2.27 1.90 -11.63
CA TYR A 39 -1.01 1.98 -10.89
C TYR A 39 0.16 2.29 -11.82
N ARG A 40 1.27 2.74 -11.21
CA ARG A 40 2.58 2.85 -11.86
C ARG A 40 3.56 1.91 -11.17
N LEU A 41 4.56 1.44 -11.91
CA LEU A 41 5.63 0.59 -11.41
C LEU A 41 6.90 1.42 -11.24
N ASN A 42 7.76 1.04 -10.29
CA ASN A 42 9.11 1.57 -10.13
C ASN A 42 9.17 3.10 -10.25
N HIS A 43 8.44 3.84 -9.41
CA HIS A 43 8.48 5.30 -9.48
C HIS A 43 9.82 5.81 -8.92
N PRO A 44 10.75 6.33 -9.74
CA PRO A 44 12.11 6.67 -9.28
C PRO A 44 12.14 7.86 -8.31
N ARG A 45 11.02 8.58 -8.18
CA ARG A 45 10.87 9.73 -7.27
C ARG A 45 10.47 9.33 -5.84
N LEU A 46 10.18 8.05 -5.60
CA LEU A 46 9.81 7.58 -4.28
C LEU A 46 10.95 6.74 -3.68
N PRO A 47 11.27 6.93 -2.39
CA PRO A 47 12.29 6.13 -1.73
C PRO A 47 11.87 4.65 -1.71
N GLY A 48 12.85 3.77 -1.82
CA GLY A 48 12.65 2.31 -1.76
C GLY A 48 12.15 1.59 -2.99
N HIS A 49 11.92 2.30 -4.10
CA HIS A 49 11.41 1.69 -5.34
C HIS A 49 10.18 0.79 -5.10
N PRO A 50 9.07 1.36 -4.59
CA PRO A 50 7.85 0.59 -4.34
C PRO A 50 7.39 -0.15 -5.60
N ASP A 51 6.95 -1.40 -5.43
CA ASP A 51 6.55 -2.26 -6.53
C ASP A 51 5.36 -1.68 -7.30
N ILE A 52 4.37 -1.18 -6.56
CA ILE A 52 3.12 -0.66 -7.11
C ILE A 52 2.79 0.68 -6.43
N VAL A 53 2.58 1.71 -7.25
CA VAL A 53 2.25 3.06 -6.79
C VAL A 53 0.88 3.47 -7.32
N LEU A 54 -0.04 3.75 -6.40
CA LEU A 54 -1.40 4.22 -6.68
C LEU A 54 -1.55 5.70 -6.32
N LYS A 55 -1.19 6.59 -7.25
CA LYS A 55 -1.20 8.05 -7.02
C LYS A 55 -2.56 8.59 -6.59
N LYS A 56 -3.65 8.11 -7.20
CA LYS A 56 -5.03 8.53 -6.90
C LYS A 56 -5.41 8.28 -5.44
N TYR A 57 -4.81 7.27 -4.83
CA TYR A 57 -5.10 6.78 -3.48
C TYR A 57 -4.00 7.19 -2.48
N ARG A 58 -3.00 7.96 -2.92
CA ARG A 58 -1.76 8.24 -2.17
C ARG A 58 -1.17 7.00 -1.50
N THR A 59 -1.28 5.83 -2.14
CA THR A 59 -0.89 4.55 -1.55
C THR A 59 0.22 3.89 -2.35
N VAL A 60 1.20 3.31 -1.65
CA VAL A 60 2.25 2.46 -2.20
C VAL A 60 2.11 1.04 -1.64
N ILE A 61 2.33 0.04 -2.49
CA ILE A 61 2.25 -1.37 -2.11
C ILE A 61 3.62 -2.02 -2.34
N PHE A 62 4.11 -2.68 -1.30
CA PHE A 62 5.30 -3.52 -1.30
C PHE A 62 4.90 -4.99 -1.32
N VAL A 63 5.49 -5.77 -2.21
CA VAL A 63 5.25 -7.22 -2.32
C VAL A 63 6.48 -7.96 -1.83
N ASN A 64 6.54 -8.20 -0.52
CA ASN A 64 7.72 -8.71 0.14
C ASN A 64 7.77 -10.25 0.11
N GLY A 65 8.92 -10.79 -0.31
CA GLY A 65 9.23 -12.20 -0.15
C GLY A 65 9.45 -12.53 1.33
N CYS A 66 8.74 -13.54 1.85
CA CYS A 66 8.79 -13.88 3.29
C CYS A 66 10.21 -14.21 3.77
N PHE A 67 11.02 -14.85 2.94
CA PHE A 67 12.41 -15.20 3.27
C PHE A 67 13.34 -13.98 3.29
N TRP A 68 13.24 -13.09 2.29
CA TRP A 68 14.21 -12.00 2.09
C TRP A 68 14.03 -10.83 3.06
N HIS A 69 12.80 -10.61 3.50
CA HIS A 69 12.44 -9.52 4.44
C HIS A 69 12.12 -10.06 5.85
N GLY A 70 12.26 -11.37 6.07
CA GLY A 70 12.15 -11.98 7.39
C GLY A 70 10.75 -11.88 8.01
N HIS A 71 9.74 -12.47 7.38
CA HIS A 71 8.36 -12.41 7.87
C HIS A 71 8.21 -13.15 9.22
N ASP A 72 7.88 -12.42 10.28
CA ASP A 72 7.74 -12.96 11.62
C ASP A 72 6.56 -13.94 11.71
N GLY A 73 6.72 -15.05 12.42
CA GLY A 73 5.69 -16.10 12.55
C GLY A 73 5.41 -16.89 11.27
N CYS A 74 6.18 -16.69 10.19
CA CYS A 74 5.95 -17.34 8.91
C CYS A 74 6.81 -18.59 8.71
N LYS A 75 6.18 -19.72 8.38
CA LYS A 75 6.87 -20.97 8.03
C LYS A 75 7.79 -20.90 6.79
N TYR A 76 7.68 -19.84 6.01
CA TYR A 76 8.50 -19.62 4.80
C TYR A 76 9.70 -18.71 5.06
N SER A 77 9.79 -18.10 6.25
CA SER A 77 10.91 -17.27 6.68
C SER A 77 11.90 -18.10 7.52
N VAL A 78 12.33 -19.25 6.99
CA VAL A 78 13.26 -20.14 7.70
C VAL A 78 14.68 -19.81 7.30
N LEU A 79 15.51 -19.47 8.29
CA LEU A 79 16.92 -19.23 8.09
C LEU A 79 17.64 -20.52 7.63
N PRO A 80 18.50 -20.46 6.59
CA PRO A 80 19.29 -21.62 6.21
C PRO A 80 20.28 -21.95 7.32
N LYS A 81 20.43 -23.24 7.67
CA LYS A 81 21.42 -23.68 8.66
C LYS A 81 22.87 -23.47 8.21
N THR A 82 23.09 -23.19 6.93
CA THR A 82 24.41 -22.90 6.36
C THR A 82 24.58 -21.39 6.23
N ASN A 83 25.68 -20.86 6.76
CA ASN A 83 26.01 -19.42 6.75
C ASN A 83 24.93 -18.57 7.46
N THR A 84 24.46 -19.05 8.61
CA THR A 84 23.36 -18.45 9.39
C THR A 84 23.63 -16.98 9.71
N GLU A 85 24.80 -16.66 10.23
CA GLU A 85 25.19 -15.30 10.62
C GLU A 85 25.13 -14.32 9.43
N PHE A 86 25.59 -14.74 8.25
CA PHE A 86 25.48 -13.93 7.04
C PHE A 86 24.02 -13.66 6.66
N TRP A 87 23.16 -14.69 6.73
CA TRP A 87 21.75 -14.58 6.37
C TRP A 87 20.97 -13.72 7.36
N GLU A 88 21.24 -13.90 8.65
CA GLU A 88 20.66 -13.10 9.73
C GLU A 88 21.03 -11.63 9.57
N ASN A 89 22.32 -11.32 9.43
CA ASN A 89 22.79 -9.95 9.19
C ASN A 89 22.26 -9.35 7.87
N LYS A 90 22.02 -10.16 6.85
CA LYS A 90 21.45 -9.71 5.57
C LYS A 90 19.96 -9.38 5.71
N ILE A 91 19.19 -10.26 6.35
CA ILE A 91 17.75 -10.06 6.56
C ILE A 91 17.52 -8.88 7.50
N GLN A 92 18.32 -8.76 8.56
CA GLN A 92 18.23 -7.64 9.50
C GLN A 92 18.44 -6.29 8.80
N ARG A 93 19.48 -6.17 7.95
CA ARG A 93 19.71 -4.97 7.14
C ARG A 93 18.57 -4.67 6.18
N ASN A 94 17.94 -5.70 5.59
CA ASN A 94 16.77 -5.52 4.74
C ASN A 94 15.57 -4.98 5.54
N LYS A 95 15.29 -5.55 6.73
CA LYS A 95 14.23 -5.06 7.63
C LYS A 95 14.44 -3.59 8.02
N GLU A 96 15.66 -3.24 8.42
CA GLU A 96 16.02 -1.86 8.79
C GLU A 96 15.83 -0.88 7.63
N ARG A 97 16.20 -1.32 6.42
CA ARG A 97 15.99 -0.56 5.19
C ARG A 97 14.50 -0.38 4.89
N ASP A 98 13.70 -1.43 4.96
CA ASP A 98 12.25 -1.36 4.71
C ASP A 98 11.58 -0.39 5.69
N ILE A 99 11.95 -0.45 6.98
CA ILE A 99 11.43 0.47 8.01
C ILE A 99 11.77 1.92 7.67
N ARG A 100 13.01 2.19 7.23
CA ARG A 100 13.44 3.54 6.84
C ARG A 100 12.63 4.06 5.65
N GLU A 101 12.51 3.25 4.61
CA GLU A 101 11.78 3.60 3.39
C GLU A 101 10.29 3.86 3.69
N GLN A 102 9.66 3.01 4.51
CA GLN A 102 8.28 3.22 4.95
C GLN A 102 8.10 4.51 5.76
N LYS A 103 9.05 4.85 6.64
CA LYS A 103 9.02 6.11 7.40
C LYS A 103 9.13 7.34 6.49
N GLU A 104 10.03 7.30 5.51
CA GLU A 104 10.19 8.39 4.54
C GLU A 104 8.92 8.57 3.70
N LEU A 105 8.30 7.48 3.25
CA LEU A 105 7.04 7.51 2.51
C LEU A 105 5.89 8.05 3.34
N ALA A 106 5.78 7.62 4.60
CA ALA A 106 4.78 8.12 5.53
C ALA A 106 4.95 9.62 5.80
N ALA A 107 6.19 10.10 5.96
CA ALA A 107 6.49 11.52 6.13
C ALA A 107 6.11 12.36 4.88
N MET A 108 6.18 11.77 3.69
CA MET A 108 5.68 12.36 2.45
C MET A 108 4.14 12.26 2.30
N GLY A 109 3.44 11.69 3.29
CA GLY A 109 1.99 11.50 3.30
C GLY A 109 1.52 10.42 2.33
N TRP A 110 2.31 9.34 2.18
CA TRP A 110 1.89 8.13 1.47
C TRP A 110 1.49 7.04 2.44
N HIS A 111 0.38 6.36 2.14
CA HIS A 111 -0.02 5.14 2.82
C HIS A 111 0.82 3.96 2.31
N CYS A 112 1.48 3.24 3.21
CA CYS A 112 2.29 2.08 2.89
C CYS A 112 1.54 0.80 3.22
N ILE A 113 1.37 -0.08 2.23
CA ILE A 113 0.76 -1.41 2.41
C ILE A 113 1.82 -2.46 2.07
N THR A 114 2.06 -3.41 2.96
CA THR A 114 2.96 -4.54 2.70
C THR A 114 2.14 -5.81 2.52
N ILE A 115 2.35 -6.51 1.40
CA ILE A 115 1.75 -7.80 1.11
C ILE A 115 2.86 -8.84 1.07
N TRP A 116 2.72 -9.87 1.90
CA TRP A 116 3.69 -10.94 1.98
C TRP A 116 3.40 -12.04 0.96
N GLU A 117 4.46 -12.66 0.41
CA GLU A 117 4.31 -13.78 -0.53
C GLU A 117 3.42 -14.91 0.02
N CYS A 118 3.51 -15.20 1.33
CA CYS A 118 2.70 -16.23 1.95
C CYS A 118 1.20 -15.92 1.88
N GLN A 119 0.81 -14.64 1.94
CA GLN A 119 -0.57 -14.17 1.82
C GLN A 119 -1.13 -14.30 0.40
N LEU A 120 -0.26 -14.50 -0.60
CA LEU A 120 -0.65 -14.69 -2.00
C LEU A 120 -0.74 -16.15 -2.41
N LYS A 121 -0.63 -17.09 -1.47
CA LYS A 121 -0.83 -18.52 -1.73
C LYS A 121 -2.33 -18.82 -1.96
N PRO A 122 -2.67 -19.81 -2.80
CA PRO A 122 -4.05 -20.04 -3.27
C PRO A 122 -5.12 -20.04 -2.18
N VAL A 123 -4.81 -20.58 -1.00
CA VAL A 123 -5.74 -20.73 0.13
C VAL A 123 -6.23 -19.38 0.70
N ILE A 124 -5.36 -18.37 0.77
CA ILE A 124 -5.64 -17.09 1.44
C ILE A 124 -5.56 -15.87 0.50
N ARG A 125 -5.15 -16.12 -0.74
CA ARG A 125 -4.92 -15.09 -1.76
C ARG A 125 -6.17 -14.25 -2.03
N GLU A 126 -7.32 -14.87 -2.17
CA GLU A 126 -8.56 -14.16 -2.51
C GLU A 126 -8.95 -13.17 -1.42
N GLN A 127 -9.01 -13.63 -0.17
CA GLN A 127 -9.29 -12.80 1.01
C GLN A 127 -8.29 -11.64 1.13
N THR A 128 -7.00 -11.90 0.92
CA THR A 128 -5.95 -10.87 0.99
C THR A 128 -6.16 -9.78 -0.07
N LEU A 129 -6.50 -10.18 -1.29
CA LEU A 129 -6.71 -9.27 -2.41
C LEU A 129 -8.02 -8.48 -2.28
N GLU A 130 -9.07 -9.09 -1.73
CA GLU A 130 -10.31 -8.38 -1.40
C GLU A 130 -10.10 -7.35 -0.30
N SER A 131 -9.41 -7.75 0.77
CA SER A 131 -9.02 -6.84 1.85
C SER A 131 -8.19 -5.66 1.32
N LEU A 132 -7.23 -5.92 0.42
CA LEU A 132 -6.46 -4.87 -0.24
C LEU A 132 -7.35 -3.88 -1.00
N ALA A 133 -8.30 -4.37 -1.79
CA ALA A 133 -9.22 -3.51 -2.54
C ALA A 133 -10.10 -2.69 -1.60
N TYR A 134 -10.59 -3.30 -0.52
CA TYR A 134 -11.36 -2.62 0.51
C TYR A 134 -10.55 -1.49 1.17
N THR A 135 -9.32 -1.77 1.60
CA THR A 135 -8.43 -0.76 2.21
C THR A 135 -8.15 0.41 1.28
N LEU A 136 -7.88 0.14 0.00
CA LEU A 136 -7.66 1.20 -0.99
C LEU A 136 -8.89 2.10 -1.12
N ASN A 137 -10.09 1.51 -1.24
CA ASN A 137 -11.32 2.30 -1.34
C ASN A 137 -11.60 3.09 -0.06
N HIS A 138 -11.33 2.52 1.11
CA HIS A 138 -11.50 3.19 2.39
C HIS A 138 -10.55 4.39 2.54
N ILE A 139 -9.26 4.24 2.19
CA ILE A 139 -8.28 5.34 2.16
C ILE A 139 -8.79 6.46 1.24
N TYR A 140 -9.26 6.10 0.05
CA TYR A 140 -9.76 7.08 -0.92
C TYR A 140 -10.98 7.87 -0.43
N LEU A 141 -11.91 7.21 0.27
CA LEU A 141 -13.08 7.85 0.83
C LEU A 141 -12.70 8.75 2.01
N ASN A 142 -11.81 8.30 2.88
CA ASN A 142 -11.34 9.09 4.02
C ASN A 142 -10.63 10.37 3.59
N ASP A 143 -9.69 10.26 2.64
CA ASP A 143 -8.93 11.40 2.11
C ASP A 143 -9.81 12.45 1.42
N ARG A 144 -11.01 12.05 0.99
CA ARG A 144 -11.98 12.90 0.29
C ARG A 144 -13.23 13.19 1.10
N SER A 145 -13.28 12.73 2.35
CA SER A 145 -14.36 13.12 3.25
C SER A 145 -14.33 14.64 3.36
N VAL A 146 -15.42 15.24 2.87
CA VAL A 146 -15.58 16.69 2.79
C VAL A 146 -15.53 17.23 4.22
N LYS A 147 -14.75 18.29 4.47
CA LYS A 147 -14.91 19.07 5.70
C LYS A 147 -16.36 19.57 5.71
N LEU A 148 -17.19 19.08 6.63
CA LEU A 148 -18.45 19.74 6.91
C LEU A 148 -18.13 21.21 7.18
N TYR A 149 -18.76 22.11 6.44
CA TYR A 149 -18.71 23.53 6.78
C TYR A 149 -19.28 23.63 8.19
N GLU A 150 -18.48 24.13 9.14
CA GLU A 150 -19.02 24.55 10.43
C GLU A 150 -19.93 25.74 10.13
N ILE A 151 -21.24 25.50 10.15
CA ILE A 151 -22.20 26.59 10.21
C ILE A 151 -22.00 27.20 11.59
N GLN A 152 -21.24 28.29 11.66
CA GLN A 152 -21.29 29.15 12.82
C GLN A 152 -22.72 29.66 12.87
N GLU A 153 -23.49 29.21 13.86
CA GLU A 153 -24.73 29.89 14.26
C GLU A 153 -24.31 31.25 14.82
N ASP A 154 -23.95 32.17 13.92
CA ASP A 154 -24.01 33.57 14.25
C ASP A 154 -25.48 33.84 14.54
N ASN A 155 -25.80 33.88 15.83
CA ASN A 155 -27.08 34.30 16.38
C ASN A 155 -27.28 35.82 16.17
N GLN A 156 -26.74 36.34 15.07
CA GLN A 156 -26.93 37.69 14.59
C GLN A 156 -28.21 37.63 13.78
N LEU A 157 -29.32 37.92 14.47
CA LEU A 157 -30.62 38.19 13.88
C LEU A 157 -30.41 39.08 12.63
N LEU A 158 -30.47 38.48 11.44
CA LEU A 158 -30.59 39.25 10.21
C LEU A 158 -31.89 40.05 10.39
N ALA A 159 -31.77 41.36 10.53
CA ALA A 159 -32.92 42.24 10.46
C ALA A 159 -33.52 42.03 9.07
N ALA A 160 -34.67 41.34 9.01
CA ALA A 160 -35.47 41.33 7.80
C ALA A 160 -35.78 42.79 7.47
N GLU A 161 -35.41 43.25 6.27
CA GLU A 161 -35.90 44.54 5.80
C GLU A 161 -37.43 44.49 5.84
N SER A 162 -38.03 45.53 6.38
CA SER A 162 -39.49 45.67 6.40
C SER A 162 -40.02 45.58 4.97
N ASP A 163 -41.07 44.78 4.76
CA ASP A 163 -41.71 44.55 3.47
C ASP A 163 -41.80 45.84 2.64
N CYS A 164 -41.16 45.84 1.47
CA CYS A 164 -41.21 46.99 0.57
C CYS A 164 -42.63 47.13 0.01
N ASP A 165 -43.20 48.34 0.10
CA ASP A 165 -44.60 48.66 -0.22
C ASP A 165 -44.88 48.71 -1.75
N TYR A 166 -44.27 47.82 -2.55
CA TYR A 166 -44.38 47.83 -4.02
C TYR A 166 -45.74 47.35 -4.58
N MET A 167 -46.75 47.11 -3.73
CA MET A 167 -48.06 46.61 -4.16
C MET A 167 -49.23 47.60 -3.97
N LYS A 168 -48.98 48.85 -3.55
CA LYS A 168 -50.08 49.81 -3.29
C LYS A 168 -50.42 50.80 -4.41
N GLU A 169 -49.72 50.81 -5.55
CA GLU A 169 -49.99 51.81 -6.61
C GLU A 169 -50.79 51.32 -7.83
N ASN A 170 -51.25 50.07 -7.88
CA ASN A 170 -52.03 49.57 -9.03
C ASN A 170 -53.46 49.09 -8.70
N LEU A 171 -54.19 49.85 -7.88
CA LEU A 171 -55.66 49.80 -7.88
C LEU A 171 -56.24 51.23 -7.98
N LYS A 172 -56.49 51.65 -9.22
CA LYS A 172 -57.50 52.65 -9.58
C LYS A 172 -58.30 52.13 -10.77
#